data_AF-A0A8K0U871-F1
#
_entry.id   AF-A0A8K0U871-F1
#
_cell.length_a   1.000
_cell.length_b   1.000
_cell.length_c   1.000
_cell.angle_alpha   90.00
_cell.angle_beta   90.00
_cell.angle_gamma   90.00
#
_symmetry.space_group_name_H-M   'P 1'
#
loop_
_entity.id
_entity.type
_entity.pdbx_description
1 polymer ?
#
loop_
_entity_poly.entity_id
_entity_poly.type
_entity_poly.pdbx_seq_one_letter_code
_entity_poly.pdbx_strand_id
1 'polypeptide(L)'
;MRVLSLSADMATATPTTDEAKISSSTHKEAESTGSTTTLSNASRSPCVMTARSKIPTVVLDADVVTDNMAARLCVSLLGHVMFLKNQVPFPIMQLARIPGDDNASRAAKKRHELLTSFDTLTSHMYTTFIALSTAMALRGTRDAPKLVPGNIPTNQGCRVSRAFLSLVLGPTIGAAKSRVIVCIDGLEEKVWGLLRDEKSCAATAVNTREDGEQEGHSEYPSEPESESEEEDEEEEEEDDEESEQEEDGVSQSEDESSNASPPPSRSPSPSLSSGSPRSNAPPGAPLPPSHAPPPSYHVNEHDPLRAAERLLARTLASACAEDDGRGMASEMAPTQTHILLRAPRRFSHPSWTPRQNLCVSLDGYLADFLEESGETFDSEKAAGKKRKNNTAKIEGVWIKPRVTENREVVGFEEPDEEDEMIWWSWDGKLVGFADW
;
A
#
# COMPACT_ATOMS: atom_id res chain seq x y z
N MET A 1 -44.93 10.35 23.87
CA MET A 1 -46.00 10.59 22.89
C MET A 1 -45.69 9.77 21.65
N ARG A 2 -46.62 8.89 21.24
CA ARG A 2 -46.52 8.05 20.03
C ARG A 2 -47.11 8.83 18.86
N VAL A 3 -46.39 8.94 17.74
CA VAL A 3 -46.95 9.39 16.45
C VAL A 3 -46.15 8.67 15.35
N LEU A 4 -46.64 7.50 14.93
CA LEU A 4 -47.31 7.20 13.64
C LEU A 4 -46.35 7.02 12.44
N SER A 5 -46.22 5.74 12.12
CA SER A 5 -45.85 5.13 10.84
C SER A 5 -46.73 5.63 9.69
N LEU A 6 -46.13 5.87 8.54
CA LEU A 6 -46.80 5.93 7.24
C LEU A 6 -45.97 5.15 6.21
N SER A 7 -46.47 3.97 5.91
CA SER A 7 -46.11 3.13 4.77
C SER A 7 -46.78 3.69 3.52
N ALA A 8 -46.03 3.83 2.44
CA ALA A 8 -46.58 4.05 1.11
C ALA A 8 -45.88 3.11 0.12
N ASP A 9 -46.59 2.04 -0.21
CA ASP A 9 -46.38 1.19 -1.38
C ASP A 9 -46.65 2.01 -2.64
N MET A 10 -45.69 2.07 -3.56
CA MET A 10 -45.97 2.31 -4.98
C MET A 10 -45.23 1.30 -5.82
N ALA A 11 -46.00 0.35 -6.34
CA ALA A 11 -45.64 -0.55 -7.42
C ALA A 11 -45.56 0.24 -8.74
N THR A 12 -44.43 0.13 -9.43
CA THR A 12 -44.31 0.52 -10.85
C THR A 12 -43.91 -0.68 -11.67
N ALA A 13 -44.74 -0.93 -12.68
CA ALA A 13 -44.70 -2.06 -13.58
C ALA A 13 -43.47 -2.05 -14.51
N THR A 14 -42.92 -3.24 -14.74
CA THR A 14 -41.92 -3.56 -15.75
C THR A 14 -42.58 -3.76 -17.12
N PRO A 15 -42.07 -3.18 -18.22
CA PRO A 15 -42.34 -3.67 -19.55
C PRO A 15 -41.31 -4.73 -19.96
N THR A 16 -41.82 -5.93 -20.24
CA THR A 16 -41.17 -7.03 -20.96
C THR A 16 -40.87 -6.63 -22.41
N THR A 17 -39.61 -6.76 -22.81
CA THR A 17 -39.21 -6.81 -24.22
C THR A 17 -38.57 -8.16 -24.52
N ASP A 18 -39.35 -8.99 -25.20
CA ASP A 18 -38.86 -10.04 -26.11
C ASP A 18 -38.04 -9.38 -27.23
N GLU A 19 -36.90 -9.96 -27.61
CA GLU A 19 -36.67 -10.45 -28.97
C GLU A 19 -35.22 -10.92 -29.26
N ALA A 20 -35.17 -11.92 -30.14
CA ALA A 20 -34.13 -12.23 -31.13
C ALA A 20 -32.77 -12.79 -30.65
N LYS A 21 -32.80 -14.12 -30.46
CA LYS A 21 -31.65 -15.03 -30.50
C LYS A 21 -31.28 -15.29 -31.98
N ILE A 22 -30.23 -14.64 -32.50
CA ILE A 22 -29.68 -14.95 -33.83
C ILE A 22 -28.47 -15.87 -33.66
N SER A 23 -28.67 -17.13 -34.05
CA SER A 23 -27.64 -18.14 -34.20
C SER A 23 -26.99 -17.99 -35.58
N SER A 24 -25.71 -17.60 -35.65
CA SER A 24 -24.90 -17.72 -36.87
C SER A 24 -23.82 -18.77 -36.67
N SER A 25 -24.06 -19.93 -37.28
CA SER A 25 -23.08 -20.99 -37.50
C SER A 25 -22.28 -20.65 -38.75
N THR A 26 -20.94 -20.68 -38.69
CA THR A 26 -20.14 -20.70 -39.93
C THR A 26 -18.81 -21.42 -39.74
N HIS A 27 -18.74 -22.57 -40.41
CA HIS A 27 -17.64 -23.12 -41.21
C HIS A 27 -16.22 -23.22 -40.64
N LYS A 28 -15.93 -24.46 -40.25
CA LYS A 28 -14.77 -25.29 -40.65
C LYS A 28 -14.12 -24.88 -41.98
N GLU A 29 -12.82 -24.63 -41.96
CA GLU A 29 -11.92 -24.92 -43.08
C GLU A 29 -10.63 -25.54 -42.55
N ALA A 30 -10.18 -26.56 -43.27
CA ALA A 30 -9.03 -27.40 -43.01
C ALA A 30 -7.91 -27.07 -44.00
N GLU A 31 -6.74 -27.62 -43.71
CA GLU A 31 -5.54 -27.75 -44.56
C GLU A 31 -4.61 -26.54 -44.66
N SER A 32 -3.41 -26.68 -44.06
CA SER A 32 -2.21 -26.73 -44.89
C SER A 32 -1.05 -27.41 -44.14
N THR A 33 -0.65 -28.54 -44.71
CA THR A 33 0.56 -29.32 -44.43
C THR A 33 1.81 -28.61 -44.96
N GLY A 34 2.87 -28.51 -44.15
CA GLY A 34 4.16 -27.96 -44.58
C GLY A 34 5.33 -28.26 -43.64
N SER A 35 5.89 -29.46 -43.79
CA SER A 35 7.32 -29.82 -43.73
C SER A 35 8.26 -29.27 -42.63
N THR A 36 8.62 -30.18 -41.71
CA THR A 36 9.99 -30.69 -41.49
C THR A 36 11.16 -29.70 -41.51
N THR A 37 11.75 -29.43 -40.35
CA THR A 37 13.22 -29.31 -40.21
C THR A 37 13.68 -29.86 -38.85
N THR A 38 14.73 -30.65 -38.96
CA THR A 38 15.41 -31.56 -38.04
C THR A 38 16.18 -30.90 -36.89
N LEU A 39 16.02 -31.52 -35.71
CA LEU A 39 17.05 -31.93 -34.73
C LEU A 39 18.15 -30.93 -34.32
N SER A 40 18.03 -30.39 -33.10
CA SER A 40 19.15 -30.34 -32.15
C SER A 40 18.65 -30.64 -30.74
N ASN A 41 19.04 -31.81 -30.24
CA ASN A 41 18.60 -32.41 -28.99
C ASN A 41 19.50 -31.88 -27.85
N ALA A 42 19.12 -30.74 -27.27
CA ALA A 42 19.68 -30.27 -26.00
C ALA A 42 18.65 -30.57 -24.90
N SER A 43 19.09 -31.28 -23.87
CA SER A 43 18.35 -31.61 -22.65
C SER A 43 17.76 -30.34 -22.00
N ARG A 44 16.59 -29.91 -22.46
CA ARG A 44 15.78 -28.89 -21.82
C ARG A 44 15.07 -29.57 -20.65
N SER A 45 15.48 -29.23 -19.43
CA SER A 45 14.68 -29.46 -18.23
C SER A 45 13.23 -29.06 -18.56
N PRO A 46 12.22 -29.90 -18.24
CA PRO A 46 10.83 -29.56 -18.49
C PRO A 46 10.56 -28.21 -17.84
N CYS A 47 10.39 -27.19 -18.67
CA CYS A 47 9.98 -25.86 -18.26
C CYS A 47 8.58 -26.04 -17.72
N VAL A 48 8.47 -26.24 -16.39
CA VAL A 48 7.20 -26.28 -15.70
C VAL A 48 6.54 -24.96 -16.02
N MET A 49 5.48 -25.00 -16.84
CA MET A 49 4.66 -23.83 -17.10
C MET A 49 3.93 -23.53 -15.80
N THR A 50 4.61 -22.83 -14.89
CA THR A 50 4.00 -22.23 -13.72
C THR A 50 2.89 -21.34 -14.24
N ALA A 51 1.64 -21.72 -13.96
CA ALA A 51 0.48 -20.91 -14.25
C ALA A 51 0.77 -19.51 -13.71
N ARG A 52 0.76 -18.50 -14.58
CA ARG A 52 0.97 -17.12 -14.14
C ARG A 52 -0.16 -16.77 -13.18
N SER A 53 0.18 -16.38 -11.95
CA SER A 53 -0.80 -15.84 -11.00
C SER A 53 -1.47 -14.64 -11.64
N LYS A 54 -2.79 -14.50 -11.46
CA LYS A 54 -3.53 -13.35 -12.01
C LYS A 54 -3.24 -12.06 -11.25
N ILE A 55 -2.84 -12.21 -9.98
CA ILE A 55 -2.54 -11.10 -9.10
C ILE A 55 -1.08 -10.65 -9.31
N PRO A 56 -0.87 -9.38 -9.71
CA PRO A 56 0.46 -8.79 -9.79
C PRO A 56 1.23 -8.99 -8.49
N THR A 57 2.44 -9.55 -8.61
CA THR A 57 3.31 -9.86 -7.46
C THR A 57 4.57 -9.02 -7.52
N VAL A 58 4.90 -8.38 -6.41
CA VAL A 58 6.10 -7.56 -6.19
C VAL A 58 7.00 -8.34 -5.24
N VAL A 59 8.17 -8.78 -5.71
CA VAL A 59 9.17 -9.46 -4.88
C VAL A 59 10.25 -8.45 -4.50
N LEU A 60 10.30 -8.10 -3.22
CA LEU A 60 11.22 -7.13 -2.66
C LEU A 60 12.62 -7.74 -2.49
N ASP A 61 13.66 -6.90 -2.57
CA ASP A 61 15.04 -7.29 -2.23
C ASP A 61 15.31 -7.10 -0.73
N ALA A 62 14.41 -7.64 0.09
CA ALA A 62 14.49 -7.62 1.55
C ALA A 62 13.95 -8.93 2.09
N ASP A 63 14.54 -9.44 3.17
CA ASP A 63 14.12 -10.72 3.76
C ASP A 63 12.88 -10.55 4.66
N VAL A 64 12.69 -9.34 5.22
CA VAL A 64 11.55 -8.98 6.06
C VAL A 64 11.00 -7.63 5.60
N VAL A 65 9.68 -7.47 5.67
CA VAL A 65 9.00 -6.21 5.41
C VAL A 65 8.83 -5.45 6.72
N THR A 66 9.61 -4.39 6.93
CA THR A 66 9.50 -3.54 8.12
C THR A 66 8.22 -2.70 8.08
N ASP A 67 7.77 -2.22 9.24
CA ASP A 67 6.57 -1.38 9.38
C ASP A 67 6.61 -0.14 8.47
N ASN A 68 7.78 0.52 8.41
CA ASN A 68 8.01 1.68 7.56
C ASN A 68 7.87 1.33 6.07
N MET A 69 8.42 0.20 5.66
CA MET A 69 8.33 -0.27 4.28
C MET A 69 6.89 -0.61 3.90
N ALA A 70 6.17 -1.31 4.78
CA ALA A 70 4.76 -1.64 4.59
C ALA A 70 3.91 -0.36 4.45
N ALA A 71 4.08 0.61 5.35
CA ALA A 71 3.40 1.90 5.32
C ALA A 71 3.62 2.64 4.00
N ARG A 72 4.88 2.81 3.59
CA ARG A 72 5.24 3.51 2.35
C ARG A 72 4.72 2.83 1.10
N LEU A 73 4.80 1.50 1.04
CA LEU A 73 4.29 0.74 -0.11
C LEU A 73 2.77 0.84 -0.21
N CYS A 74 2.03 0.81 0.91
CA CYS A 74 0.58 1.02 0.93
C CYS A 74 0.19 2.42 0.47
N VAL A 75 0.86 3.47 0.97
CA VAL A 75 0.61 4.87 0.57
C VAL A 75 0.92 5.09 -0.91
N SER A 76 2.05 4.55 -1.39
CA SER A 76 2.44 4.59 -2.80
C SER A 76 1.40 3.90 -3.69
N LEU A 77 0.96 2.70 -3.30
CA LEU A 77 -0.08 1.96 -4.02
C LEU A 77 -1.41 2.72 -4.04
N LEU A 78 -1.83 3.32 -2.93
CA LEU A 78 -3.05 4.13 -2.88
C LEU A 78 -2.98 5.28 -3.89
N GLY A 79 -1.87 6.03 -3.93
CA GLY A 79 -1.69 7.11 -4.89
C GLY A 79 -1.75 6.63 -6.34
N HIS A 80 -1.16 5.46 -6.64
CA HIS A 80 -1.27 4.83 -7.95
C HIS A 80 -2.71 4.39 -8.26
N VAL A 81 -3.41 3.75 -7.34
CA VAL A 81 -4.80 3.30 -7.53
C VAL A 81 -5.73 4.49 -7.78
N MET A 82 -5.59 5.58 -7.02
CA MET A 82 -6.40 6.78 -7.23
C MET A 82 -6.20 7.35 -8.65
N PHE A 83 -4.96 7.37 -9.16
CA PHE A 83 -4.69 7.80 -10.52
C PHE A 83 -5.22 6.82 -11.57
N LEU A 84 -4.93 5.52 -11.42
CA LEU A 84 -5.35 4.47 -12.37
C LEU A 84 -6.87 4.29 -12.45
N LYS A 85 -7.59 4.64 -11.38
CA LYS A 85 -9.06 4.62 -11.31
C LYS A 85 -9.69 5.97 -11.60
N ASN A 86 -8.95 6.90 -12.21
CA ASN A 86 -9.42 8.24 -12.57
C ASN A 86 -10.09 9.00 -11.40
N GLN A 87 -9.62 8.73 -10.17
CA GLN A 87 -10.05 9.49 -8.98
C GLN A 87 -9.31 10.81 -8.88
N VAL A 88 -8.16 10.94 -9.54
CA VAL A 88 -7.38 12.16 -9.58
C VAL A 88 -6.82 12.36 -10.99
N PRO A 89 -6.73 13.62 -11.47
CA PRO A 89 -6.28 13.91 -12.84
C PRO A 89 -4.77 13.68 -13.03
N PHE A 90 -3.99 13.77 -11.94
CA PHE A 90 -2.55 13.55 -11.94
C PHE A 90 -2.13 12.69 -10.75
N PRO A 91 -0.97 12.00 -10.83
CA PRO A 91 -0.37 11.34 -9.66
C PRO A 91 -0.25 12.31 -8.47
N ILE A 92 -0.58 11.84 -7.27
CA ILE A 92 -0.64 12.69 -6.05
C ILE A 92 0.66 13.47 -5.81
N MET A 93 1.82 12.87 -6.08
CA MET A 93 3.12 13.54 -5.96
C MET A 93 3.30 14.70 -6.95
N GLN A 94 2.66 14.63 -8.12
CA GLN A 94 2.64 15.74 -9.08
C GLN A 94 1.60 16.77 -8.67
N LEU A 95 0.43 16.33 -8.20
CA LEU A 95 -0.59 17.22 -7.64
C LEU A 95 -0.05 18.08 -6.49
N ALA A 96 0.86 17.60 -5.65
CA ALA A 96 1.43 18.44 -4.59
C ALA A 96 2.30 19.60 -5.13
N ARG A 97 2.80 19.52 -6.36
CA ARG A 97 3.81 20.45 -6.92
C ARG A 97 3.26 21.48 -7.90
N ILE A 98 2.10 21.23 -8.50
CA ILE A 98 1.56 22.14 -9.51
C ILE A 98 1.05 23.40 -8.80
N PRO A 99 1.48 24.63 -9.09
CA PRO A 99 0.86 25.80 -8.49
C PRO A 99 -0.62 25.86 -8.86
N GLY A 100 -1.49 26.24 -7.92
CA GLY A 100 -2.87 26.57 -8.25
C GLY A 100 -2.90 28.00 -8.77
N ASP A 101 -3.19 28.20 -10.05
CA ASP A 101 -3.26 29.56 -10.62
C ASP A 101 -4.40 30.38 -9.98
N ASP A 102 -5.47 29.69 -9.54
CA ASP A 102 -6.59 30.27 -8.79
C ASP A 102 -6.93 29.46 -7.54
N ASN A 103 -6.44 29.90 -6.38
CA ASN A 103 -6.77 29.30 -5.08
C ASN A 103 -8.27 29.38 -4.74
N ALA A 104 -9.02 30.26 -5.41
CA ALA A 104 -10.46 30.40 -5.24
C ALA A 104 -11.28 29.37 -6.04
N SER A 105 -10.67 28.61 -6.94
CA SER A 105 -11.40 27.63 -7.75
C SER A 105 -11.87 26.45 -6.89
N ARG A 106 -13.06 25.92 -7.21
CA ARG A 106 -13.59 24.70 -6.59
C ARG A 106 -12.64 23.52 -6.73
N ALA A 107 -11.92 23.45 -7.85
CA ALA A 107 -10.89 22.44 -8.13
C ALA A 107 -9.71 22.57 -7.16
N ALA A 108 -9.19 23.80 -6.93
CA ALA A 108 -8.12 24.04 -5.95
C ALA A 108 -8.53 23.64 -4.53
N LYS A 109 -9.78 23.95 -4.11
CA LYS A 109 -10.31 23.50 -2.80
C LYS A 109 -10.35 21.98 -2.67
N LYS A 110 -10.93 21.27 -3.65
CA LYS A 110 -10.98 19.79 -3.66
C LYS A 110 -9.58 19.17 -3.64
N ARG A 111 -8.66 19.74 -4.41
CA ARG A 111 -7.25 19.32 -4.43
C ARG A 111 -6.60 19.49 -3.07
N HIS A 112 -6.79 20.64 -2.41
CA HIS A 112 -6.23 20.89 -1.09
C HIS A 112 -6.80 19.92 -0.05
N GLU A 113 -8.13 19.73 -0.01
CA GLU A 113 -8.78 18.75 0.87
C GLU A 113 -8.22 17.34 0.66
N LEU A 114 -8.06 16.91 -0.59
CA LEU A 114 -7.45 15.62 -0.91
C LEU A 114 -6.02 15.51 -0.37
N LEU A 115 -5.18 16.51 -0.63
CA LEU A 115 -3.77 16.48 -0.22
C LEU A 115 -3.64 16.46 1.30
N THR A 116 -4.44 17.24 2.02
CA THR A 116 -4.49 17.26 3.48
C THR A 116 -4.94 15.92 4.05
N SER A 117 -6.01 15.33 3.51
CA SER A 117 -6.47 13.99 3.92
C SER A 117 -5.43 12.91 3.61
N PHE A 118 -4.75 13.00 2.46
CA PHE A 118 -3.72 12.05 2.06
C PHE A 118 -2.47 12.14 2.95
N ASP A 119 -2.06 13.35 3.34
CA ASP A 119 -0.96 13.57 4.27
C ASP A 119 -1.29 13.06 5.68
N THR A 120 -2.49 13.37 6.17
CA THR A 120 -3.03 12.85 7.44
C THR A 120 -3.00 11.33 7.45
N LEU A 121 -3.54 10.69 6.40
CA LEU A 121 -3.47 9.24 6.26
C LEU A 121 -2.02 8.73 6.25
N THR A 122 -1.13 9.38 5.51
CA THR A 122 0.27 8.97 5.39
C THR A 122 0.95 8.95 6.77
N SER A 123 0.69 9.96 7.60
CA SER A 123 1.18 10.01 8.98
C SER A 123 0.64 8.85 9.82
N HIS A 124 -0.67 8.56 9.72
CA HIS A 124 -1.32 7.46 10.44
C HIS A 124 -0.84 6.09 9.95
N MET A 125 -0.55 5.90 8.67
CA MET A 125 -0.13 4.61 8.13
C MET A 125 1.15 4.09 8.77
N TYR A 126 2.08 4.99 9.12
CA TYR A 126 3.32 4.61 9.82
C TYR A 126 3.03 4.04 11.22
N THR A 127 2.28 4.77 12.05
CA THR A 127 1.91 4.34 13.41
C THR A 127 0.97 3.14 13.39
N THR A 128 0.15 3.01 12.35
CA THR A 128 -0.75 1.87 12.12
C THR A 128 0.04 0.57 11.96
N PHE A 129 1.08 0.55 11.12
CA PHE A 129 1.86 -0.67 10.93
C PHE A 129 2.69 -1.03 12.16
N ILE A 130 3.18 -0.06 12.93
CA ILE A 130 3.82 -0.32 14.25
C ILE A 130 2.82 -0.98 15.21
N ALA A 131 1.62 -0.41 15.34
CA ALA A 131 0.57 -0.96 16.20
C ALA A 131 0.12 -2.35 15.72
N LEU A 132 0.03 -2.58 14.41
CA LEU A 132 -0.31 -3.87 13.83
C LEU A 132 0.77 -4.91 14.08
N SER A 133 2.04 -4.56 13.88
CA SER A 133 3.19 -5.42 14.17
C SER A 133 3.21 -5.84 15.64
N THR A 134 2.95 -4.89 16.54
CA THR A 134 2.83 -5.14 17.98
C THR A 134 1.66 -6.07 18.28
N ALA A 135 0.48 -5.80 17.71
CA ALA A 135 -0.68 -6.66 17.89
C ALA A 135 -0.38 -8.09 17.41
N MET A 136 0.21 -8.26 16.22
CA MET A 136 0.57 -9.57 15.68
C MET A 136 1.59 -10.30 16.56
N ALA A 137 2.62 -9.60 17.05
CA ALA A 137 3.65 -10.19 17.90
C ALA A 137 3.10 -10.72 19.25
N LEU A 138 2.02 -10.11 19.76
CA LEU A 138 1.35 -10.55 20.98
C LEU A 138 0.49 -11.81 20.78
N ARG A 139 0.27 -12.25 19.53
CA ARG A 139 -0.53 -13.45 19.22
C ARG A 139 0.08 -14.72 19.83
N GLY A 140 -0.73 -15.50 20.54
CA GLY A 140 -0.28 -16.76 21.15
C GLY A 140 0.66 -16.63 22.35
N THR A 141 0.83 -15.42 22.90
CA THR A 141 1.66 -15.22 24.11
C THR A 141 0.93 -15.54 25.42
N ARG A 142 -0.41 -15.59 25.41
CA ARG A 142 -1.23 -15.84 26.61
C ARG A 142 -1.11 -17.26 27.16
N ASP A 143 -0.96 -18.23 26.27
CA ASP A 143 -0.94 -19.65 26.63
C ASP A 143 0.47 -20.21 26.80
N ALA A 144 1.51 -19.37 26.76
CA ALA A 144 2.80 -19.80 27.29
C ALA A 144 2.56 -20.13 28.77
N PRO A 145 2.50 -21.42 29.16
CA PRO A 145 2.32 -21.77 30.56
C PRO A 145 3.44 -21.08 31.32
N LYS A 146 3.28 -20.84 32.63
CA LYS A 146 4.29 -20.24 33.52
C LYS A 146 5.62 -21.03 33.46
N LEU A 147 6.32 -20.90 32.35
CA LEU A 147 7.53 -21.60 32.00
C LEU A 147 8.56 -20.87 32.82
N VAL A 148 9.07 -21.65 33.76
CA VAL A 148 10.21 -21.36 34.62
C VAL A 148 11.13 -20.35 33.91
N PRO A 149 11.43 -19.18 34.52
CA PRO A 149 12.21 -18.07 33.93
C PRO A 149 13.64 -18.36 33.42
N GLY A 150 14.00 -19.59 33.08
CA GLY A 150 15.36 -20.00 32.76
C GLY A 150 15.55 -20.73 31.42
N ASN A 151 14.52 -20.88 30.59
CA ASN A 151 14.66 -21.63 29.34
C ASN A 151 13.91 -20.98 28.16
N ILE A 152 14.12 -19.68 27.98
CA ILE A 152 13.66 -18.98 26.76
C ILE A 152 14.48 -19.54 25.60
N PRO A 153 13.87 -20.23 24.62
CA PRO A 153 14.61 -20.72 23.47
C PRO A 153 15.18 -19.53 22.70
N THR A 154 16.50 -19.36 22.75
CA THR A 154 17.28 -18.29 22.12
C THR A 154 17.26 -18.32 20.59
N ASN A 155 16.57 -19.28 19.97
CA ASN A 155 16.43 -19.44 18.52
C ASN A 155 15.04 -19.03 18.00
N GLN A 156 14.32 -18.15 18.68
CA GLN A 156 13.14 -17.53 18.07
C GLN A 156 13.62 -16.52 17.01
N GLY A 157 13.73 -17.02 15.77
CA GLY A 157 13.97 -16.16 14.61
C GLY A 157 12.95 -15.02 14.52
N CYS A 158 13.29 -14.00 13.74
CA CYS A 158 12.40 -12.87 13.49
C CYS A 158 11.05 -13.40 12.98
N ARG A 159 10.00 -13.27 13.80
CA ARG A 159 8.66 -13.70 13.40
C ARG A 159 8.13 -12.71 12.39
N VAL A 160 7.45 -13.23 11.39
CA VAL A 160 6.81 -12.42 10.36
C VAL A 160 5.35 -12.79 10.24
N SER A 161 4.50 -11.81 9.99
CA SER A 161 3.06 -11.95 9.79
C SER A 161 2.70 -11.63 8.33
N ARG A 162 1.43 -11.86 7.99
CA ARG A 162 0.83 -11.41 6.75
C ARG A 162 -0.21 -10.35 7.07
N ALA A 163 -0.12 -9.20 6.42
CA ALA A 163 -1.05 -8.09 6.57
C ALA A 163 -1.88 -7.90 5.31
N PHE A 164 -3.14 -7.51 5.50
CA PHE A 164 -4.07 -7.25 4.40
C PHE A 164 -4.69 -5.86 4.54
N LEU A 165 -4.68 -5.11 3.44
CA LEU A 165 -5.34 -3.82 3.29
C LEU A 165 -6.34 -3.91 2.14
N SER A 166 -7.49 -3.25 2.25
CA SER A 166 -8.46 -3.12 1.18
C SER A 166 -8.71 -1.65 0.86
N LEU A 167 -8.58 -1.30 -0.42
CA LEU A 167 -8.96 0.00 -0.96
C LEU A 167 -10.29 -0.16 -1.69
N VAL A 168 -11.31 0.52 -1.19
CA VAL A 168 -12.68 0.39 -1.67
C VAL A 168 -13.14 1.72 -2.26
N LEU A 169 -13.39 1.73 -3.56
CA LEU A 169 -13.80 2.94 -4.29
C LEU A 169 -15.31 2.89 -4.57
N GLY A 170 -16.06 3.86 -4.05
CA GLY A 170 -17.50 3.98 -4.26
C GLY A 170 -18.18 4.91 -3.26
N PRO A 171 -19.51 5.09 -3.36
CA PRO A 171 -20.25 5.95 -2.42
C PRO A 171 -20.26 5.41 -0.99
N THR A 172 -20.23 4.08 -0.84
CA THR A 172 -20.16 3.40 0.45
C THR A 172 -19.35 2.12 0.32
N ILE A 173 -18.92 1.54 1.45
CA ILE A 173 -18.20 0.26 1.45
C ILE A 173 -19.06 -0.87 0.85
N GLY A 174 -20.38 -0.86 1.06
CA GLY A 174 -21.31 -1.87 0.54
C GLY A 174 -21.64 -1.70 -0.96
N ALA A 175 -21.66 -0.47 -1.45
CA ALA A 175 -21.95 -0.12 -2.85
C ALA A 175 -20.68 0.22 -3.65
N ALA A 176 -19.59 -0.49 -3.37
CA ALA A 176 -18.30 -0.25 -4.02
C ALA A 176 -18.37 -0.57 -5.52
N LYS A 177 -17.78 0.31 -6.33
CA LYS A 177 -17.57 0.10 -7.76
C LYS A 177 -16.30 -0.70 -8.05
N SER A 178 -15.29 -0.56 -7.19
CA SER A 178 -14.02 -1.28 -7.31
C SER A 178 -13.44 -1.57 -5.93
N ARG A 179 -12.75 -2.70 -5.84
CA ARG A 179 -12.03 -3.15 -4.65
C ARG A 179 -10.65 -3.60 -5.07
N VAL A 180 -9.63 -3.05 -4.40
CA VAL A 180 -8.24 -3.45 -4.58
C VAL A 180 -7.76 -4.02 -3.24
N ILE A 181 -7.32 -5.28 -3.24
CA ILE A 181 -6.74 -5.93 -2.05
C ILE A 181 -5.23 -5.89 -2.14
N VAL A 182 -4.59 -5.49 -1.05
CA VAL A 182 -3.14 -5.48 -0.89
C VAL A 182 -2.79 -6.55 0.12
N CYS A 183 -1.93 -7.48 -0.27
CA CYS A 183 -1.34 -8.45 0.63
C CYS A 183 0.12 -8.12 0.83
N ILE A 184 0.54 -7.94 2.08
CA ILE A 184 1.94 -7.80 2.46
C ILE A 184 2.34 -9.05 3.20
N ASP A 185 3.17 -9.86 2.57
CA ASP A 185 3.77 -11.02 3.22
C ASP A 185 5.07 -10.61 3.93
N GLY A 186 5.44 -11.35 4.97
CA GLY A 186 6.71 -11.13 5.65
C GLY A 186 6.76 -9.86 6.50
N LEU A 187 5.63 -9.31 6.98
CA LEU A 187 5.61 -8.14 7.86
C LEU A 187 6.29 -8.48 9.20
N GLU A 188 7.30 -7.72 9.60
CA GLU A 188 8.00 -7.92 10.88
C GLU A 188 7.01 -7.92 12.05
N GLU A 189 7.07 -8.93 12.93
CA GLU A 189 6.35 -8.92 14.21
C GLU A 189 7.30 -8.44 15.31
N LYS A 190 7.02 -7.26 15.86
CA LYS A 190 7.82 -6.64 16.93
C LYS A 190 6.89 -6.07 17.99
N VAL A 191 7.10 -6.43 19.25
CA VAL A 191 6.45 -5.75 20.37
C VAL A 191 7.19 -4.44 20.64
N TRP A 192 6.50 -3.33 20.44
CA TRP A 192 7.07 -2.01 20.75
C TRP A 192 7.21 -1.82 22.27
N GLY A 193 8.26 -1.13 22.72
CA GLY A 193 8.53 -0.87 24.14
C GLY A 193 9.29 -1.98 24.89
N LEU A 194 9.43 -3.18 24.33
CA LEU A 194 10.39 -4.17 24.83
C LEU A 194 11.77 -3.83 24.25
N LEU A 195 12.68 -3.34 25.11
CA LEU A 195 14.09 -3.23 24.78
C LEU A 195 14.56 -4.60 24.29
N ARG A 196 14.85 -4.72 23.00
CA ARG A 196 15.63 -5.86 22.51
C ARG A 196 17.02 -5.67 23.12
N ASP A 197 17.47 -6.62 23.93
CA ASP A 197 18.90 -6.72 24.25
C ASP A 197 19.62 -6.99 22.92
N GLU A 198 20.05 -5.93 22.23
CA GLU A 198 20.63 -5.97 20.87
C GLU A 198 21.88 -6.85 20.75
N LYS A 199 22.40 -7.35 21.88
CA LYS A 199 23.53 -8.28 21.93
C LYS A 199 23.27 -9.65 21.30
N SER A 200 22.02 -10.08 21.08
CA SER A 200 21.75 -11.48 20.68
C SER A 200 21.66 -11.78 19.19
N CYS A 201 21.49 -10.78 18.30
CA CYS A 201 21.26 -11.05 16.86
C CYS A 201 22.45 -10.77 15.94
N ALA A 202 23.47 -10.04 16.38
CA ALA A 202 24.65 -9.74 15.55
C ALA A 202 25.69 -10.89 15.52
N ALA A 203 25.50 -11.96 16.30
CA ALA A 203 26.54 -12.95 16.56
C ALA A 203 26.69 -14.07 15.50
N THR A 204 25.91 -14.07 14.41
CA THR A 204 25.92 -15.20 13.45
C THR A 204 26.61 -14.91 12.11
N ALA A 205 27.16 -13.72 11.90
CA ALA A 205 27.98 -13.44 10.73
C ALA A 205 29.40 -13.09 11.19
N VAL A 206 30.38 -13.88 10.74
CA VAL A 206 31.83 -13.70 10.95
C VAL A 206 32.40 -14.44 12.18
N ASN A 207 32.50 -15.77 12.05
CA ASN A 207 33.59 -16.53 12.68
C ASN A 207 34.94 -16.11 12.06
N THR A 208 35.41 -14.90 12.36
CA THR A 208 36.83 -14.56 12.20
C THR A 208 37.51 -14.89 13.53
N ARG A 209 38.25 -15.99 13.53
CA ARG A 209 39.21 -16.33 14.57
C ARG A 209 40.24 -15.22 14.68
N GLU A 210 40.12 -14.36 15.67
CA GLU A 210 41.27 -13.63 16.19
C GLU A 210 41.36 -13.81 17.70
N ASP A 211 42.39 -14.59 18.03
CA ASP A 211 43.03 -14.82 19.31
C ASP A 211 43.62 -13.49 19.80
N GLY A 212 43.28 -13.04 21.00
CA GLY A 212 43.73 -11.72 21.48
C GLY A 212 43.18 -11.34 22.85
N GLU A 213 43.83 -11.87 23.88
CA GLU A 213 43.69 -11.49 25.29
C GLU A 213 43.88 -9.97 25.49
N GLN A 214 42.93 -9.28 26.14
CA GLN A 214 43.28 -8.17 27.03
C GLN A 214 42.19 -7.83 28.04
N GLU A 215 42.50 -8.11 29.30
CA GLU A 215 41.85 -7.60 30.50
C GLU A 215 41.99 -6.06 30.57
N GLY A 216 40.88 -5.36 30.80
CA GLY A 216 40.86 -3.90 30.84
C GLY A 216 39.68 -3.36 31.65
N HIS A 217 39.83 -3.42 32.96
CA HIS A 217 39.00 -2.85 34.02
C HIS A 217 38.76 -1.33 33.83
N SER A 218 37.50 -0.86 33.82
CA SER A 218 37.19 0.53 34.17
C SER A 218 35.81 0.67 34.82
N GLU A 219 35.83 1.06 36.09
CA GLU A 219 34.70 1.53 36.90
C GLU A 219 34.28 2.97 36.52
N TYR A 220 33.11 3.38 37.04
CA TYR A 220 32.57 4.75 37.25
C TYR A 220 31.57 5.29 36.19
N PRO A 221 30.68 6.26 36.56
CA PRO A 221 29.61 6.16 37.57
C PRO A 221 28.26 6.79 37.12
N SER A 222 27.20 6.43 37.85
CA SER A 222 25.96 7.16 38.24
C SER A 222 25.40 8.36 37.44
N GLU A 223 24.12 8.23 37.06
CA GLU A 223 22.95 9.14 37.21
C GLU A 223 23.14 10.66 36.99
N PRO A 224 22.19 11.32 36.29
CA PRO A 224 21.12 11.97 37.07
C PRO A 224 19.70 11.86 36.50
N GLU A 225 18.76 11.80 37.44
CA GLU A 225 17.33 12.03 37.29
C GLU A 225 17.03 13.39 36.62
N SER A 226 16.05 13.40 35.72
CA SER A 226 15.51 14.62 35.11
C SER A 226 14.00 14.62 35.30
N GLU A 227 13.56 15.41 36.28
CA GLU A 227 12.19 15.86 36.48
C GLU A 227 11.90 17.01 35.50
N SER A 228 10.82 16.95 34.73
CA SER A 228 10.24 18.09 33.99
C SER A 228 8.74 17.82 33.81
N GLU A 229 7.91 18.33 34.70
CA GLU A 229 7.19 19.62 34.59
C GLU A 229 5.99 19.53 33.62
N GLU A 230 4.82 19.52 34.26
CA GLU A 230 3.47 19.56 33.71
C GLU A 230 3.19 20.98 33.18
N GLU A 231 2.75 21.10 31.94
CA GLU A 231 2.09 22.32 31.45
C GLU A 231 0.69 21.97 30.94
N ASP A 232 -0.29 22.38 31.75
CA ASP A 232 -1.69 22.60 31.41
C ASP A 232 -1.78 23.70 30.34
N GLU A 233 -2.39 23.41 29.20
CA GLU A 233 -2.97 24.44 28.33
C GLU A 233 -4.45 24.12 28.11
N GLU A 234 -5.25 24.83 28.90
CA GLU A 234 -6.69 25.02 28.79
C GLU A 234 -7.03 25.95 27.59
N GLU A 235 -8.24 25.75 27.05
CA GLU A 235 -9.05 26.74 26.30
C GLU A 235 -8.54 27.09 24.87
N GLU A 236 -9.35 27.26 23.83
CA GLU A 236 -10.64 27.96 23.75
C GLU A 236 -11.56 27.32 22.68
N GLU A 237 -12.86 27.28 23.01
CA GLU A 237 -13.96 27.06 22.07
C GLU A 237 -14.18 28.35 21.27
N GLU A 238 -14.01 28.32 19.94
CA GLU A 238 -14.57 29.35 19.06
C GLU A 238 -15.59 28.73 18.10
N ASP A 239 -16.83 29.03 18.47
CA ASP A 239 -18.09 28.95 17.76
C ASP A 239 -18.06 29.96 16.60
N ASP A 240 -18.14 29.48 15.36
CA ASP A 240 -18.28 30.34 14.18
C ASP A 240 -19.46 29.84 13.33
N GLU A 241 -20.65 30.26 13.79
CA GLU A 241 -21.83 30.39 12.94
C GLU A 241 -21.60 31.50 11.91
N GLU A 242 -22.13 31.30 10.69
CA GLU A 242 -22.46 32.28 9.63
C GLU A 242 -21.92 31.82 8.26
N SER A 243 -22.61 31.92 7.13
CA SER A 243 -23.96 32.38 6.80
C SER A 243 -24.21 31.88 5.37
N GLU A 244 -25.34 31.23 5.12
CA GLU A 244 -25.78 30.89 3.77
C GLU A 244 -26.27 32.16 3.04
N GLN A 245 -25.44 32.71 2.14
CA GLN A 245 -25.90 33.69 1.15
C GLN A 245 -26.04 33.01 -0.20
N GLU A 246 -27.29 32.74 -0.57
CA GLU A 246 -27.73 32.47 -1.93
C GLU A 246 -27.63 33.77 -2.74
N GLU A 247 -26.69 33.85 -3.68
CA GLU A 247 -26.74 34.84 -4.75
C GLU A 247 -27.04 34.15 -6.08
N ASP A 248 -28.28 34.35 -6.51
CA ASP A 248 -28.86 34.05 -7.81
C ASP A 248 -28.34 35.09 -8.82
N GLY A 249 -27.32 34.71 -9.59
CA GLY A 249 -26.64 35.57 -10.56
C GLY A 249 -26.79 35.06 -12.00
N VAL A 250 -27.93 35.37 -12.61
CA VAL A 250 -28.15 35.18 -14.06
C VAL A 250 -27.28 36.17 -14.83
N SER A 251 -26.27 35.68 -15.56
CA SER A 251 -25.52 36.50 -16.52
C SER A 251 -25.35 35.76 -17.84
N GLN A 252 -26.24 36.10 -18.78
CA GLN A 252 -26.04 35.90 -20.22
C GLN A 252 -24.99 36.92 -20.69
N SER A 253 -23.92 36.45 -21.31
CA SER A 253 -23.14 37.26 -22.24
C SER A 253 -22.67 36.39 -23.39
N GLU A 254 -23.23 36.71 -24.55
CA GLU A 254 -22.89 36.26 -25.89
C GLU A 254 -21.58 36.92 -26.35
N ASP A 255 -20.91 36.24 -27.29
CA ASP A 255 -19.87 36.73 -28.21
C ASP A 255 -18.58 37.33 -27.62
N GLU A 256 -17.44 36.77 -28.06
CA GLU A 256 -16.53 37.48 -28.97
C GLU A 256 -15.35 36.56 -29.34
N SER A 257 -15.23 36.36 -30.64
CA SER A 257 -14.25 35.55 -31.33
C SER A 257 -12.85 36.17 -31.21
N SER A 258 -11.93 35.50 -30.53
CA SER A 258 -10.51 35.91 -30.48
C SER A 258 -9.61 34.85 -31.12
N ASN A 259 -9.30 35.08 -32.40
CA ASN A 259 -8.18 34.47 -33.11
C ASN A 259 -6.86 34.86 -32.44
N ALA A 260 -6.39 34.08 -31.47
CA ALA A 260 -5.03 34.19 -30.94
C ALA A 260 -4.10 33.22 -31.67
N SER A 261 -3.15 33.78 -32.41
CA SER A 261 -2.10 33.04 -33.12
C SER A 261 -1.18 32.27 -32.17
N PRO A 262 -0.63 31.11 -32.58
CA PRO A 262 0.30 30.35 -31.77
C PRO A 262 1.66 31.06 -31.62
N PRO A 263 2.34 30.94 -30.47
CA PRO A 263 3.68 31.48 -30.29
C PRO A 263 4.72 30.68 -31.13
N PRO A 264 5.77 31.35 -31.65
CA PRO A 264 6.78 30.71 -32.47
C PRO A 264 7.70 29.79 -31.65
N SER A 265 7.93 28.61 -32.23
CA SER A 265 8.83 27.55 -31.81
C SER A 265 10.22 28.06 -31.42
N ARG A 266 10.62 27.84 -30.16
CA ARG A 266 12.01 28.00 -29.71
C ARG A 266 12.69 26.63 -29.63
N SER A 267 13.49 26.34 -30.64
CA SER A 267 14.47 25.26 -30.65
C SER A 267 15.60 25.55 -29.64
N PRO A 268 16.07 24.58 -28.83
CA PRO A 268 17.37 24.67 -28.20
C PRO A 268 18.41 23.90 -29.03
N SER A 269 19.40 24.61 -29.56
CA SER A 269 20.64 24.02 -30.08
C SER A 269 21.60 23.67 -28.93
N PRO A 270 22.35 22.56 -28.99
CA PRO A 270 23.38 22.24 -28.02
C PRO A 270 24.70 22.93 -28.38
N SER A 271 25.12 23.91 -27.59
CA SER A 271 26.48 24.47 -27.66
C SER A 271 27.42 23.68 -26.77
N LEU A 272 28.29 22.89 -27.40
CA LEU A 272 29.49 22.33 -26.78
C LEU A 272 30.42 23.50 -26.42
N SER A 273 30.68 23.71 -25.13
CA SER A 273 31.77 24.56 -24.66
C SER A 273 32.70 23.74 -23.78
N SER A 274 33.70 23.18 -24.47
CA SER A 274 35.01 22.88 -23.92
C SER A 274 35.67 24.21 -23.53
N GLY A 275 35.98 24.37 -22.24
CA GLY A 275 36.53 25.61 -21.73
C GLY A 275 37.06 25.44 -20.31
N SER A 276 38.15 24.70 -20.16
CA SER A 276 38.96 24.69 -18.94
C SER A 276 39.57 26.07 -18.69
N PRO A 277 39.32 26.73 -17.55
CA PRO A 277 40.22 27.75 -17.07
C PRO A 277 41.35 27.06 -16.29
N ARG A 278 42.54 27.01 -16.91
CA ARG A 278 43.80 26.84 -16.19
C ARG A 278 43.97 28.07 -15.28
N SER A 279 43.64 27.92 -14.00
CA SER A 279 44.03 28.87 -12.97
C SER A 279 45.45 28.55 -12.52
N ASN A 280 46.39 29.43 -12.89
CA ASN A 280 47.73 29.50 -12.30
C ASN A 280 47.58 29.98 -10.85
N ALA A 281 47.58 29.05 -9.90
CA ALA A 281 47.73 29.37 -8.49
C ALA A 281 49.23 29.45 -8.12
N PRO A 282 49.65 30.41 -7.28
CA PRO A 282 51.02 30.54 -6.80
C PRO A 282 51.39 29.42 -5.80
N PRO A 283 52.67 29.03 -5.72
CA PRO A 283 53.12 28.01 -4.78
C PRO A 283 53.34 28.61 -3.39
N GLY A 284 52.75 28.02 -2.35
CA GLY A 284 53.19 28.19 -0.98
C GLY A 284 52.18 28.80 0.00
N ALA A 285 51.16 28.03 0.37
CA ALA A 285 50.52 28.16 1.67
C ALA A 285 50.26 26.74 2.23
N PRO A 286 50.65 26.45 3.48
CA PRO A 286 50.42 25.15 4.11
C PRO A 286 48.91 24.93 4.30
N LEU A 287 48.40 23.84 3.69
CA LEU A 287 47.02 23.42 3.81
C LEU A 287 46.69 23.09 5.28
N PRO A 288 45.57 23.60 5.83
CA PRO A 288 45.08 23.17 7.14
C PRO A 288 44.75 21.67 7.10
N PRO A 289 44.88 20.95 8.22
CA PRO A 289 44.62 19.51 8.29
C PRO A 289 43.20 19.23 7.81
N SER A 290 43.13 18.46 6.72
CA SER A 290 41.89 17.96 6.14
C SER A 290 41.15 17.14 7.19
N HIS A 291 40.17 17.75 7.85
CA HIS A 291 39.19 17.03 8.64
C HIS A 291 38.48 16.05 7.71
N ALA A 292 38.77 14.76 7.88
CA ALA A 292 38.03 13.69 7.23
C ALA A 292 36.54 13.89 7.57
N PRO A 293 35.65 14.02 6.58
CA PRO A 293 34.23 14.13 6.87
C PRO A 293 33.80 12.88 7.65
N PRO A 294 33.03 13.03 8.74
CA PRO A 294 32.58 11.90 9.53
C PRO A 294 31.83 10.91 8.61
N PRO A 295 32.01 9.59 8.81
CA PRO A 295 31.36 8.58 7.98
C PRO A 295 29.84 8.77 8.06
N SER A 296 29.26 9.26 6.97
CA SER A 296 27.82 9.47 6.82
C SER A 296 27.12 8.12 6.66
N TYR A 297 26.91 7.42 7.78
CA TYR A 297 26.25 6.11 7.82
C TYR A 297 24.76 6.17 7.41
N HIS A 298 24.14 7.35 7.42
CA HIS A 298 22.70 7.53 7.19
C HIS A 298 22.22 7.52 5.73
N VAL A 299 23.09 7.49 4.72
CA VAL A 299 22.66 7.68 3.32
C VAL A 299 22.04 6.40 2.70
N ASN A 300 22.32 5.22 3.25
CA ASN A 300 21.98 3.96 2.57
C ASN A 300 20.58 3.39 2.87
N GLU A 301 19.92 3.76 3.97
CA GLU A 301 18.61 3.16 4.33
C GLU A 301 17.46 3.54 3.37
N HIS A 302 17.58 4.68 2.67
CA HIS A 302 16.53 5.12 1.75
C HIS A 302 16.56 4.42 0.38
N ASP A 303 17.68 3.79 0.01
CA ASP A 303 17.82 3.13 -1.28
C ASP A 303 16.89 1.90 -1.46
N PRO A 304 16.82 0.94 -0.51
CA PRO A 304 15.95 -0.23 -0.67
C PRO A 304 14.47 0.14 -0.72
N LEU A 305 14.03 1.11 0.09
CA LEU A 305 12.65 1.60 0.09
C LEU A 305 12.28 2.23 -1.26
N ARG A 306 13.16 3.08 -1.80
CA ARG A 306 12.92 3.72 -3.10
C ARG A 306 12.96 2.71 -4.24
N ALA A 307 13.83 1.71 -4.17
CA ALA A 307 13.87 0.61 -5.12
C ALA A 307 12.56 -0.21 -5.09
N ALA A 308 12.04 -0.50 -3.89
CA ALA A 308 10.77 -1.19 -3.68
C ALA A 308 9.58 -0.41 -4.27
N GLU A 309 9.48 0.91 -4.02
CA GLU A 309 8.44 1.76 -4.59
C GLU A 309 8.51 1.81 -6.12
N ARG A 310 9.71 1.92 -6.70
CA ARG A 310 9.89 1.90 -8.16
C ARG A 310 9.53 0.54 -8.74
N LEU A 311 9.82 -0.55 -8.03
CA LEU A 311 9.43 -1.89 -8.45
C LEU A 311 7.91 -2.05 -8.45
N LEU A 312 7.24 -1.63 -7.36
CA LEU A 312 5.78 -1.60 -7.26
C LEU A 312 5.15 -0.81 -8.42
N ALA A 313 5.62 0.41 -8.67
CA ALA A 313 5.12 1.24 -9.76
C ALA A 313 5.27 0.58 -11.14
N ARG A 314 6.43 -0.07 -11.41
CA ARG A 314 6.65 -0.81 -12.65
C ARG A 314 5.72 -2.02 -12.77
N THR A 315 5.55 -2.79 -11.70
CA THR A 315 4.65 -3.96 -11.68
C THR A 315 3.21 -3.53 -11.96
N LEU A 316 2.75 -2.44 -11.35
CA LEU A 316 1.42 -1.87 -11.62
C LEU A 316 1.27 -1.41 -13.08
N ALA A 317 2.28 -0.72 -13.62
CA ALA A 317 2.26 -0.28 -15.02
C ALA A 317 2.18 -1.46 -15.99
N SER A 318 2.93 -2.55 -15.73
CA SER A 318 2.85 -3.78 -16.52
C SER A 318 1.48 -4.46 -16.41
N ALA A 319 0.91 -4.53 -15.20
CA ALA A 319 -0.41 -5.10 -14.98
C ALA A 319 -1.54 -4.29 -15.63
N CYS A 320 -1.34 -2.98 -15.85
CA CYS A 320 -2.30 -2.14 -16.55
C CYS A 320 -2.26 -2.29 -18.08
N ALA A 321 -1.14 -2.76 -18.64
CA ALA A 321 -0.98 -2.92 -20.08
C ALA A 321 -1.59 -4.23 -20.63
N GLU A 322 -2.09 -5.11 -19.77
CA GLU A 322 -2.71 -6.36 -20.20
C GLU A 322 -4.13 -6.11 -20.74
N ASP A 323 -4.28 -6.26 -22.06
CA ASP A 323 -5.49 -5.97 -22.86
C ASP A 323 -6.69 -6.90 -22.60
N ASP A 324 -6.59 -7.84 -21.66
CA ASP A 324 -7.62 -8.83 -21.38
C ASP A 324 -8.87 -8.24 -20.66
N GLY A 325 -9.00 -6.91 -20.59
CA GLY A 325 -10.00 -6.21 -19.77
C GLY A 325 -9.80 -6.42 -18.26
N ARG A 326 -8.69 -7.08 -17.89
CA ARG A 326 -8.34 -7.42 -16.50
C ARG A 326 -7.44 -6.40 -15.82
N GLY A 327 -6.92 -5.42 -16.55
CA GLY A 327 -6.09 -4.36 -15.98
C GLY A 327 -6.75 -3.64 -14.80
N MET A 328 -5.90 -3.09 -13.91
CA MET A 328 -6.34 -2.26 -12.79
C MET A 328 -6.84 -0.89 -13.24
N ALA A 329 -6.47 -0.42 -14.43
CA ALA A 329 -7.00 0.81 -15.00
C ALA A 329 -8.50 0.63 -15.32
N SER A 330 -9.33 1.50 -14.77
CA SER A 330 -10.76 1.53 -15.07
C SER A 330 -11.25 2.95 -14.91
N GLU A 331 -11.83 3.48 -15.98
CA GLU A 331 -12.42 4.81 -15.96
C GLU A 331 -13.68 4.79 -15.10
N MET A 332 -13.64 5.49 -13.98
CA MET A 332 -14.81 5.70 -13.13
C MET A 332 -14.86 7.17 -12.72
N ALA A 333 -16.08 7.68 -12.53
CA ALA A 333 -16.26 9.00 -11.95
C ALA A 333 -15.59 9.07 -10.56
N PRO A 334 -15.11 10.24 -10.14
CA PRO A 334 -14.58 10.41 -8.80
C PRO A 334 -15.60 10.02 -7.72
N THR A 335 -15.13 9.27 -6.73
CA THR A 335 -15.93 8.74 -5.62
C THR A 335 -15.16 8.85 -4.32
N GLN A 336 -15.77 8.43 -3.21
CA GLN A 336 -15.07 8.24 -1.95
C GLN A 336 -14.19 6.99 -2.01
N THR A 337 -13.00 7.09 -1.45
CA THR A 337 -12.08 5.97 -1.23
C THR A 337 -12.11 5.62 0.24
N HIS A 338 -12.57 4.41 0.56
CA HIS A 338 -12.52 3.85 1.91
C HIS A 338 -11.30 2.94 2.04
N ILE A 339 -10.62 3.04 3.18
CA ILE A 339 -9.42 2.27 3.47
C ILE A 339 -9.72 1.36 4.65
N LEU A 340 -9.53 0.06 4.44
CA LEU A 340 -9.75 -0.93 5.48
C LEU A 340 -8.50 -1.77 5.72
N LEU A 341 -8.24 -2.05 6.99
CA LEU A 341 -7.13 -2.89 7.45
C LEU A 341 -7.69 -4.16 8.07
N ARG A 342 -7.12 -5.32 7.75
CA ARG A 342 -7.43 -6.55 8.48
C ARG A 342 -6.45 -6.71 9.63
N ALA A 343 -6.96 -6.68 10.86
CA ALA A 343 -6.15 -6.71 12.07
C ALA A 343 -6.83 -7.52 13.20
N PRO A 344 -6.09 -8.01 14.20
CA PRO A 344 -6.68 -8.68 15.37
C PRO A 344 -7.65 -7.76 16.12
N ARG A 345 -8.59 -8.32 16.89
CA ARG A 345 -9.53 -7.51 17.70
C ARG A 345 -8.85 -6.64 18.74
N ARG A 346 -7.72 -7.07 19.29
CA ARG A 346 -6.90 -6.26 20.21
C ARG A 346 -6.15 -5.10 19.56
N PHE A 347 -6.12 -5.03 18.22
CA PHE A 347 -5.51 -3.89 17.54
C PHE A 347 -6.20 -2.62 18.03
N SER A 348 -5.41 -1.60 18.38
CA SER A 348 -5.93 -0.34 18.90
C SER A 348 -5.12 0.79 18.29
N HIS A 349 -5.82 1.72 17.63
CA HIS A 349 -5.22 2.90 17.03
C HIS A 349 -6.30 3.99 16.95
N PRO A 350 -6.00 5.25 17.33
CA PRO A 350 -7.01 6.32 17.43
C PRO A 350 -7.75 6.56 16.11
N SER A 351 -7.05 6.53 14.98
CA SER A 351 -7.61 6.78 13.65
C SER A 351 -8.30 5.58 12.99
N TRP A 352 -8.52 4.47 13.70
CA TRP A 352 -9.15 3.27 13.14
C TRP A 352 -10.34 2.80 13.97
N THR A 353 -11.45 2.53 13.29
CA THR A 353 -12.69 2.04 13.90
C THR A 353 -12.94 0.58 13.51
N PRO A 354 -13.25 -0.33 14.46
CA PRO A 354 -13.55 -1.71 14.15
C PRO A 354 -14.88 -1.86 13.39
N ARG A 355 -14.93 -2.74 12.39
CA ARG A 355 -16.08 -2.97 11.49
C ARG A 355 -16.45 -4.45 11.40
N GLN A 356 -16.85 -5.03 12.53
CA GLN A 356 -17.21 -6.45 12.62
C GLN A 356 -18.36 -6.86 11.67
N ASN A 357 -19.28 -5.94 11.39
CA ASN A 357 -20.40 -6.15 10.47
C ASN A 357 -19.98 -6.36 9.01
N LEU A 358 -18.74 -6.02 8.63
CA LEU A 358 -18.24 -6.16 7.26
C LEU A 358 -17.49 -7.48 7.01
N CYS A 359 -17.11 -8.21 8.06
CA CYS A 359 -16.24 -9.38 7.97
C CYS A 359 -16.72 -10.42 6.97
N VAL A 360 -17.98 -10.84 7.03
CA VAL A 360 -18.51 -11.88 6.13
C VAL A 360 -18.37 -11.49 4.65
N SER A 361 -18.61 -10.22 4.31
CA SER A 361 -18.56 -9.76 2.92
C SER A 361 -17.13 -9.60 2.41
N LEU A 362 -16.26 -8.96 3.22
CA LEU A 362 -14.87 -8.69 2.85
C LEU A 362 -13.99 -9.93 2.91
N ASP A 363 -14.30 -10.89 3.77
CA ASP A 363 -13.59 -12.17 3.85
C ASP A 363 -13.87 -13.03 2.62
N GLY A 364 -15.07 -12.90 2.03
CA GLY A 364 -15.36 -13.51 0.73
C GLY A 364 -14.45 -12.97 -0.38
N TYR A 365 -14.30 -11.64 -0.48
CA TYR A 365 -13.40 -11.03 -1.46
C TYR A 365 -11.93 -11.36 -1.19
N LEU A 366 -11.53 -11.45 0.07
CA LEU A 366 -10.18 -11.86 0.44
C LEU A 366 -9.91 -13.33 0.08
N ALA A 367 -10.87 -14.22 0.32
CA ALA A 367 -10.75 -15.62 -0.06
C ALA A 367 -10.61 -15.78 -1.58
N ASP A 368 -11.44 -15.09 -2.35
CA ASP A 368 -11.36 -15.07 -3.81
C ASP A 368 -10.01 -14.47 -4.29
N PHE A 369 -9.48 -13.42 -3.64
CA PHE A 369 -8.14 -12.88 -3.91
C PHE A 369 -7.02 -13.91 -3.68
N LEU A 370 -7.08 -14.65 -2.56
CA LEU A 370 -6.12 -15.69 -2.21
C LEU A 370 -6.22 -16.89 -3.18
N GLU A 371 -7.41 -17.20 -3.69
CA GLU A 371 -7.59 -18.21 -4.74
C GLU A 371 -6.94 -17.74 -6.06
N GLU A 372 -7.15 -16.49 -6.47
CA GLU A 372 -6.60 -15.96 -7.72
C GLU A 372 -5.09 -15.72 -7.70
N SER A 373 -4.49 -15.54 -6.53
CA SER A 373 -3.04 -15.42 -6.38
C SER A 373 -2.30 -16.75 -6.56
N GLY A 374 -3.01 -17.89 -6.43
CA GLY A 374 -2.40 -19.22 -6.47
C GLY A 374 -1.67 -19.61 -5.17
N GLU A 375 -1.81 -18.81 -4.11
CA GLU A 375 -1.22 -19.05 -2.78
C GLU A 375 -2.17 -19.82 -1.85
N THR A 376 -3.12 -20.56 -2.42
CA THR A 376 -3.92 -21.50 -1.64
C THR A 376 -2.96 -22.53 -1.05
N PHE A 377 -2.71 -22.42 0.26
CA PHE A 377 -2.09 -23.47 1.04
C PHE A 377 -2.79 -24.78 0.68
N ASP A 378 -2.04 -25.87 0.50
CA ASP A 378 -2.51 -27.23 0.19
C ASP A 378 -3.45 -27.83 1.26
N SER A 379 -4.11 -26.99 2.06
CA SER A 379 -5.21 -27.29 2.95
C SER A 379 -6.40 -27.77 2.12
N GLU A 380 -6.33 -29.07 1.83
CA GLU A 380 -7.40 -29.95 1.42
C GLU A 380 -8.04 -29.66 0.06
N LYS A 381 -7.55 -30.44 -0.90
CA LYS A 381 -8.26 -30.92 -2.10
C LYS A 381 -9.58 -31.67 -1.78
N ALA A 382 -10.30 -31.31 -0.72
CA ALA A 382 -11.56 -31.91 -0.33
C ALA A 382 -12.75 -31.12 -0.91
N ALA A 383 -13.29 -31.68 -2.01
CA ALA A 383 -14.68 -31.57 -2.41
C ALA A 383 -15.20 -30.26 -3.04
N GLY A 384 -14.71 -29.94 -4.24
CA GLY A 384 -15.51 -30.13 -5.47
C GLY A 384 -16.77 -29.28 -5.73
N LYS A 385 -17.18 -28.34 -4.89
CA LYS A 385 -18.28 -27.41 -5.21
C LYS A 385 -17.72 -26.04 -5.60
N LYS A 386 -17.45 -25.87 -6.91
CA LYS A 386 -17.32 -24.53 -7.54
C LYS A 386 -18.56 -23.72 -7.19
N ARG A 387 -18.47 -22.87 -6.18
CA ARG A 387 -19.48 -21.84 -5.96
C ARG A 387 -19.47 -20.98 -7.21
N LYS A 388 -20.59 -20.96 -7.93
CA LYS A 388 -20.84 -20.03 -9.03
C LYS A 388 -21.07 -18.65 -8.41
N ASN A 389 -20.02 -18.10 -7.81
CA ASN A 389 -20.08 -16.80 -7.18
C ASN A 389 -20.15 -15.75 -8.28
N ASN A 390 -21.06 -14.81 -8.06
CA ASN A 390 -21.25 -13.61 -8.85
C ASN A 390 -20.04 -12.69 -8.56
N THR A 391 -18.88 -13.06 -9.11
CA THR A 391 -17.57 -12.50 -8.75
C THR A 391 -17.46 -11.12 -9.37
N ALA A 392 -17.78 -10.09 -8.57
CA ALA A 392 -17.22 -8.77 -8.80
C ALA A 392 -15.71 -8.95 -8.97
N LYS A 393 -15.15 -8.36 -10.03
CA LYS A 393 -13.73 -8.47 -10.36
C LYS A 393 -12.92 -7.99 -9.16
N ILE A 394 -12.14 -8.90 -8.57
CA ILE A 394 -11.22 -8.57 -7.50
C ILE A 394 -9.91 -8.19 -8.14
N GLU A 395 -9.43 -7.03 -7.77
CA GLU A 395 -8.11 -6.54 -8.15
C GLU A 395 -7.22 -6.56 -6.92
N GLY A 396 -5.92 -6.61 -7.13
CA GLY A 396 -5.02 -6.54 -5.99
C GLY A 396 -3.56 -6.65 -6.35
N VAL A 397 -2.73 -6.53 -5.32
CA VAL A 397 -1.27 -6.63 -5.43
C VAL A 397 -0.77 -7.47 -4.27
N TRP A 398 0.13 -8.39 -4.59
CA TRP A 398 0.84 -9.18 -3.58
C TRP A 398 2.27 -8.67 -3.45
N ILE A 399 2.67 -8.28 -2.26
CA ILE A 399 4.03 -7.86 -1.92
C ILE A 399 4.69 -8.97 -1.11
N LYS A 400 5.82 -9.49 -1.58
CA LYS A 400 6.58 -10.58 -0.96
C LYS A 400 8.01 -10.15 -0.64
N PRO A 401 8.61 -10.62 0.46
CA PRO A 401 10.05 -10.54 0.65
C PRO A 401 10.78 -11.45 -0.34
N ARG A 402 12.09 -11.27 -0.47
CA ARG A 402 12.98 -12.06 -1.33
C ARG A 402 12.95 -13.54 -0.95
N VAL A 403 12.99 -13.80 0.35
CA VAL A 403 13.09 -15.14 0.92
C VAL A 403 11.75 -15.45 1.59
N THR A 404 10.95 -16.26 0.90
CA THR A 404 9.78 -16.90 1.52
C THR A 404 10.15 -18.37 1.70
N GLU A 405 11.06 -18.66 2.64
CA GLU A 405 11.27 -20.05 3.05
C GLU A 405 9.94 -20.60 3.58
N ASN A 406 9.65 -21.86 3.25
CA ASN A 406 8.40 -22.52 3.57
C ASN A 406 8.05 -22.32 5.05
N ARG A 407 7.16 -21.36 5.31
CA ARG A 407 6.67 -21.07 6.64
C ARG A 407 5.94 -22.30 7.12
N GLU A 408 6.49 -22.97 8.13
CA GLU A 408 5.79 -24.07 8.78
C GLU A 408 4.46 -23.51 9.29
N VAL A 409 3.37 -24.11 8.80
CA VAL A 409 2.02 -23.78 9.27
C VAL A 409 1.95 -24.34 10.68
N VAL A 410 2.21 -23.48 11.67
CA VAL A 410 1.99 -23.79 13.08
C VAL A 410 0.53 -24.26 13.21
N GLY A 411 0.33 -25.40 13.87
CA GLY A 411 -0.96 -26.08 13.97
C GLY A 411 -2.08 -25.12 14.40
N PHE A 412 -3.25 -25.31 13.80
CA PHE A 412 -4.47 -24.54 14.09
C PHE A 412 -4.98 -24.89 15.49
N GLU A 413 -4.38 -24.33 16.53
CA GLU A 413 -5.10 -24.13 17.79
C GLU A 413 -6.18 -23.07 17.56
N GLU A 414 -7.35 -23.26 18.18
CA GLU A 414 -8.45 -22.31 18.11
C GLU A 414 -7.94 -20.98 18.71
N PRO A 415 -7.80 -19.91 17.90
CA PRO A 415 -7.21 -18.68 18.38
C PRO A 415 -8.10 -18.06 19.45
N ASP A 416 -7.48 -17.36 20.41
CA ASP A 416 -8.19 -16.50 21.36
C ASP A 416 -9.16 -15.57 20.59
N GLU A 417 -10.30 -15.24 21.17
CA GLU A 417 -11.25 -14.30 20.60
C GLU A 417 -10.57 -12.95 20.29
N GLU A 418 -9.60 -12.53 21.12
CA GLU A 418 -8.81 -11.31 20.87
C GLU A 418 -7.85 -11.41 19.68
N ASP A 419 -7.48 -12.64 19.27
CA ASP A 419 -6.66 -12.98 18.11
C ASP A 419 -7.48 -13.10 16.81
N GLU A 420 -8.81 -13.03 16.89
CA GLU A 420 -9.67 -13.05 15.70
C GLU A 420 -9.38 -11.84 14.81
N MET A 421 -9.12 -12.10 13.53
CA MET A 421 -8.85 -11.07 12.54
C MET A 421 -10.18 -10.44 12.07
N ILE A 422 -10.36 -9.15 12.32
CA ILE A 422 -11.53 -8.39 11.86
C ILE A 422 -11.08 -7.26 10.91
N TRP A 423 -12.05 -6.61 10.27
CA TRP A 423 -11.78 -5.40 9.47
C TRP A 423 -11.90 -4.15 10.32
N TRP A 424 -10.95 -3.25 10.15
CA TRP A 424 -10.89 -1.91 10.70
C TRP A 424 -11.01 -0.92 9.55
N SER A 425 -11.72 0.19 9.75
CA SER A 425 -11.83 1.28 8.77
C SER A 425 -11.06 2.48 9.28
N TRP A 426 -10.29 3.11 8.40
CA TRP A 426 -9.78 4.44 8.67
C TRP A 426 -10.96 5.41 8.84
N ASP A 427 -10.85 6.33 9.79
CA ASP A 427 -11.87 7.31 10.16
C ASP A 427 -11.93 8.53 9.24
N GLY A 428 -10.83 8.82 8.55
CA GLY A 428 -10.73 9.92 7.61
C GLY A 428 -11.47 9.70 6.29
N LYS A 429 -11.42 10.74 5.46
CA LYS A 429 -12.15 10.81 4.20
C LYS A 429 -11.21 11.19 3.05
N LEU A 430 -11.18 10.34 2.04
CA LEU A 430 -10.53 10.62 0.75
C LEU A 430 -11.60 10.64 -0.34
N VAL A 431 -11.70 11.74 -1.06
CA VAL A 431 -12.61 11.87 -2.19
C VAL A 431 -11.82 12.27 -3.42
N GLY A 432 -12.03 11.52 -4.50
CA GLY A 432 -11.47 11.89 -5.79
C GLY A 432 -12.08 13.17 -6.35
N PHE A 433 -11.42 13.76 -7.34
CA PHE A 433 -11.96 14.84 -8.14
C PHE A 433 -11.44 14.73 -9.59
N ALA A 434 -12.22 15.24 -10.55
CA ALA A 434 -11.85 15.23 -11.98
C ALA A 434 -11.73 16.64 -12.57
N ASP A 435 -12.37 17.65 -11.95
CA ASP A 435 -12.30 19.04 -12.38
C ASP A 435 -10.89 19.58 -12.05
N TRP A 436 -10.11 19.98 -13.06
CA TRP A 436 -8.77 20.56 -12.89
C TRP A 436 -8.63 21.86 -13.65
#